data_AF-A0A956VXZ6-F1
#
_entry.id   AF-A0A956VXZ6-F1
#
_cell.length_a   1.000
_cell.length_b   1.000
_cell.length_c   1.000
_cell.angle_alpha   90.00
_cell.angle_beta   90.00
_cell.angle_gamma   90.00
#
_symmetry.space_group_name_H-M   'P 1'
#
loop_
_entity.id
_entity.type
_entity.pdbx_description
1 polymer ?
#
loop_
_entity_poly.entity_id
_entity_poly.type
_entity_poly.pdbx_seq_one_letter_code
_entity_poly.pdbx_strand_id
1 'polypeptide(L)'
;PGDGGNFCGVMRDGSVVYPGAAACAYKYLGQQFRIVGDPTGRIYRCADTGSAVHGVHRDIWFMTSDDGWDWQLVVGQVATIEILP
;
A
#
# COMPACT_ATOMS: atom_id res chain seq x y z
N PRO A 1 18.91 2.08 -8.51
CA PRO A 1 18.31 0.80 -8.96
C PRO A 1 17.81 0.01 -7.73
N GLY A 2 16.55 0.22 -7.33
CA GLY A 2 16.01 -0.29 -6.07
C GLY A 2 15.24 -1.60 -6.24
N ASP A 3 15.55 -2.54 -5.36
CA ASP A 3 15.08 -3.92 -5.20
C ASP A 3 13.74 -4.05 -4.46
N GLY A 4 12.99 -2.96 -4.32
CA GLY A 4 11.78 -2.87 -3.48
C GLY A 4 10.65 -3.86 -3.78
N GLY A 5 10.72 -4.58 -4.91
CA GLY A 5 9.73 -5.58 -5.32
C GLY A 5 9.88 -6.98 -4.71
N ASN A 6 11.03 -7.34 -4.14
CA ASN A 6 11.29 -8.72 -3.65
C ASN A 6 10.86 -8.96 -2.19
N PHE A 7 10.30 -7.96 -1.50
CA PHE A 7 10.06 -8.05 -0.05
C PHE A 7 8.75 -8.73 0.38
N CYS A 8 7.84 -9.06 -0.53
CA CYS A 8 6.53 -9.63 -0.16
C CYS A 8 6.13 -10.77 -1.09
N GLY A 9 6.74 -11.95 -0.95
CA GLY A 9 6.25 -13.14 -1.67
C GLY A 9 4.84 -13.55 -1.21
N VAL A 10 4.60 -13.54 0.10
CA VAL A 10 3.31 -13.86 0.72
C VAL A 10 3.04 -12.82 1.81
N MET A 11 1.87 -12.20 1.77
CA MET A 11 1.42 -11.19 2.72
C MET A 11 0.82 -11.83 3.98
N ARG A 12 0.57 -11.03 5.01
CA ARG A 12 -0.01 -11.49 6.29
C ARG A 12 -1.34 -12.24 6.14
N ASP A 13 -2.17 -11.88 5.17
CA ASP A 13 -3.45 -12.56 4.92
C ASP A 13 -3.31 -13.90 4.15
N GLY A 14 -2.08 -14.28 3.79
CA GLY A 14 -1.76 -15.52 3.07
C GLY A 14 -1.83 -15.39 1.55
N SER A 15 -2.20 -14.23 1.01
CA SER A 15 -2.20 -13.98 -0.43
C SER A 15 -0.82 -13.53 -0.94
N VAL A 16 -0.55 -13.78 -2.22
CA VAL A 16 0.65 -13.26 -2.91
C VAL A 16 0.46 -11.78 -3.17
N VAL A 17 1.54 -10.99 -3.09
CA VAL A 17 1.47 -9.55 -3.34
C VAL A 17 0.95 -9.21 -4.74
N TYR A 18 0.19 -8.13 -4.85
CA TYR A 18 -0.39 -7.64 -6.10
C TYR A 18 -0.49 -6.11 -6.10
N PRO A 19 -0.59 -5.46 -7.27
CA PRO A 19 -0.87 -4.04 -7.36
C PRO A 19 -2.19 -3.65 -6.67
N GLY A 20 -2.12 -2.85 -5.61
CA GLY A 20 -3.26 -2.57 -4.71
C GLY A 20 -3.12 -3.21 -3.33
N ALA A 21 -2.09 -4.02 -3.11
CA ALA A 21 -1.71 -4.45 -1.77
C ALA A 21 -1.15 -3.27 -0.95
N ALA A 22 -1.53 -3.24 0.33
CA ALA A 22 -0.97 -2.33 1.31
C ALA A 22 -0.67 -3.06 2.62
N ALA A 23 0.43 -2.69 3.26
CA ALA A 23 0.66 -2.99 4.66
C ALA A 23 0.02 -1.92 5.54
N CYS A 24 -0.67 -2.35 6.60
CA CYS A 24 -1.41 -1.48 7.51
C CYS A 24 -1.21 -1.94 8.96
N ALA A 25 -1.56 -1.08 9.92
CA ALA A 25 -1.65 -1.49 11.31
C ALA A 25 -2.65 -2.65 11.45
N TYR A 26 -2.37 -3.63 12.32
CA TYR A 26 -3.16 -4.86 12.49
C TYR A 26 -4.68 -4.65 12.58
N LYS A 27 -5.13 -3.59 13.28
CA LYS A 27 -6.56 -3.26 13.43
C LYS A 27 -7.28 -2.92 12.11
N TYR A 28 -6.54 -2.70 11.03
CA TYR A 28 -7.07 -2.37 9.71
C TYR A 28 -6.90 -3.50 8.69
N LEU A 29 -6.42 -4.69 9.09
CA LEU A 29 -6.37 -5.83 8.15
C LEU A 29 -7.75 -6.10 7.54
N GLY A 30 -7.78 -6.30 6.22
CA GLY A 30 -8.99 -6.46 5.42
C GLY A 30 -9.66 -5.14 4.98
N GLN A 31 -9.29 -4.00 5.56
CA GLN A 31 -9.84 -2.69 5.15
C GLN A 31 -9.50 -2.39 3.69
N GLN A 32 -10.49 -1.92 2.95
CA GLN A 32 -10.31 -1.40 1.60
C GLN A 32 -10.42 0.12 1.62
N PHE A 33 -9.63 0.78 0.77
CA PHE A 33 -9.63 2.23 0.66
C PHE A 33 -9.21 2.69 -0.74
N ARG A 34 -9.56 3.94 -1.06
CA ARG A 34 -8.99 4.69 -2.19
C ARG A 34 -8.13 5.81 -1.65
N ILE A 35 -7.14 6.23 -2.44
CA ILE A 35 -6.31 7.39 -2.14
C ILE A 35 -6.75 8.53 -3.04
N VAL A 36 -7.12 9.66 -2.45
CA VAL A 36 -7.59 10.83 -3.20
C VAL A 36 -6.42 11.37 -4.02
N GLY A 37 -6.62 11.52 -5.33
CA GLY A 37 -5.58 11.99 -6.26
C GLY A 37 -4.63 10.92 -6.76
N ASP A 38 -4.83 9.64 -6.41
CA ASP A 38 -4.05 8.53 -6.98
C ASP A 38 -4.31 8.41 -8.50
N PRO A 39 -3.28 8.61 -9.35
CA PRO A 39 -3.44 8.56 -10.82
C PRO A 39 -3.77 7.16 -11.33
N THR A 40 -3.52 6.12 -10.53
CA THR A 40 -3.82 4.74 -10.92
C THR A 40 -5.29 4.36 -10.67
N GLY A 41 -6.01 5.16 -9.89
CA GLY A 41 -7.42 4.94 -9.56
C GLY A 41 -7.68 3.61 -8.84
N ARG A 42 -6.67 3.05 -8.15
CA ARG A 42 -6.75 1.71 -7.58
C ARG A 42 -7.61 1.70 -6.32
N ILE A 43 -8.15 0.52 -6.04
CA ILE A 43 -8.63 0.17 -4.71
C ILE A 43 -7.50 -0.56 -4.03
N TYR A 44 -7.15 -0.10 -2.83
CA TYR A 44 -6.12 -0.70 -2.01
C TYR A 44 -6.76 -1.57 -0.93
N ARG A 45 -6.11 -2.67 -0.60
CA ARG A 45 -6.49 -3.56 0.49
C ARG A 45 -5.35 -3.70 1.48
N CYS A 46 -5.66 -3.48 2.75
CA CYS A 46 -4.78 -3.82 3.86
C CYS A 46 -4.66 -5.35 3.98
N ALA A 47 -3.74 -5.95 3.24
CA ALA A 47 -3.51 -7.39 3.20
C ALA A 47 -2.25 -7.81 3.98
N ASP A 48 -1.41 -6.85 4.34
CA ASP A 48 -0.15 -7.09 5.03
C ASP A 48 0.05 -6.20 6.28
N THR A 49 1.12 -6.45 7.02
CA THR A 49 1.55 -5.65 8.17
C THR A 49 3.08 -5.60 8.23
N GLY A 50 3.62 -4.57 8.89
CA GLY A 50 5.06 -4.41 9.07
C GLY A 50 5.36 -3.83 10.45
N SER A 51 6.54 -4.13 10.99
CA SER A 51 6.97 -3.60 12.29
C SER A 51 7.00 -2.07 12.31
N ALA A 52 7.22 -1.43 11.15
CA ALA A 52 7.24 0.02 10.95
C ALA A 52 5.86 0.63 10.56
N VAL A 53 4.81 -0.18 10.44
CA VAL A 53 3.48 0.29 9.99
C VAL A 53 2.51 0.31 11.16
N HIS A 54 2.23 1.51 11.67
CA HIS A 54 1.39 1.71 12.86
C HIS A 54 0.48 2.93 12.72
N GLY A 55 -0.55 2.99 13.56
CA GLY A 55 -1.52 4.08 13.54
C GLY A 55 -2.24 4.18 12.19
N VAL A 56 -2.23 5.38 11.60
CA VAL A 56 -2.88 5.68 10.31
C VAL A 56 -1.95 5.53 9.10
N HIS A 57 -0.70 5.09 9.30
CA HIS A 57 0.24 4.86 8.20
C HIS A 57 -0.27 3.75 7.27
N ARG A 58 -0.09 3.93 5.96
CA ARG A 58 -0.32 2.96 4.90
C ARG A 58 0.97 2.84 4.11
N ASP A 59 1.50 1.63 4.04
CA ASP A 59 2.67 1.33 3.22
C ASP A 59 2.18 0.62 1.96
N ILE A 60 2.30 1.31 0.81
CA ILE A 60 1.71 0.90 -0.46
C ILE A 60 2.74 0.13 -1.27
N TRP A 61 2.39 -1.08 -1.67
CA TRP A 61 3.32 -1.92 -2.43
C TRP A 61 3.36 -1.53 -3.92
N PHE A 62 4.58 -1.47 -4.46
CA PHE A 62 4.86 -1.31 -5.89
C PHE A 62 5.83 -2.39 -6.36
N MET A 63 5.67 -2.80 -7.62
CA MET A 63 6.54 -3.82 -8.24
C MET A 63 7.99 -3.34 -8.35
N THR A 64 8.18 -2.05 -8.65
CA THR A 64 9.49 -1.43 -8.72
C THR A 64 9.55 -0.21 -7.82
N SER A 65 10.75 0.11 -7.36
CA SER A 65 10.99 1.32 -6.58
C SER A 65 10.74 2.59 -7.38
N ASP A 66 11.08 2.58 -8.67
CA ASP A 66 10.88 3.73 -9.57
C ASP A 66 9.38 4.04 -9.73
N ASP A 67 8.53 3.03 -9.93
CA ASP A 67 7.07 3.23 -9.99
C ASP A 67 6.51 3.84 -8.70
N GLY A 68 7.01 3.38 -7.54
CA GLY A 68 6.61 3.89 -6.24
C GLY A 68 7.03 5.35 -6.03
N TRP A 69 8.24 5.71 -6.46
CA TRP A 69 8.73 7.09 -6.41
C TRP A 69 7.94 8.02 -7.33
N ASP A 70 7.71 7.62 -8.57
CA ASP A 70 6.94 8.41 -9.53
C ASP A 70 5.50 8.62 -9.05
N TRP A 71 4.88 7.58 -8.49
CA TRP A 71 3.56 7.69 -7.88
C TRP A 71 3.54 8.65 -6.68
N GLN A 72 4.54 8.56 -5.79
CA GLN A 72 4.63 9.41 -4.61
C GLN A 72 4.84 10.89 -4.96
N LEU A 73 5.51 11.20 -6.07
CA LEU A 73 5.66 12.59 -6.55
C LEU A 73 4.31 13.23 -6.92
N VAL A 74 3.33 12.43 -7.33
CA VAL A 74 1.97 12.91 -7.68
C VAL A 74 1.08 12.99 -6.45
N VAL A 75 1.08 11.95 -5.62
CA VAL A 75 0.16 11.84 -4.47
C VAL A 75 0.66 12.57 -3.23
N GLY A 76 1.98 12.67 -3.07
CA GLY A 76 2.64 13.21 -1.88
C GLY A 76 2.86 12.16 -0.79
N GLN A 77 3.62 12.57 0.24
CA GLN A 77 3.93 11.72 1.40
C GLN A 77 2.80 11.63 2.43
N VAL A 78 1.84 12.56 2.35
CA VAL A 78 0.63 12.59 3.19
C VAL A 78 -0.55 12.76 2.25
N ALA A 79 -1.51 11.85 2.34
CA ALA A 79 -2.68 11.83 1.46
C ALA A 79 -3.96 11.58 2.25
N THR A 80 -5.07 12.05 1.69
CA THR A 80 -6.42 11.71 2.18
C THR A 80 -6.84 10.37 1.59
N ILE A 81 -7.43 9.50 2.43
CA ILE A 81 -8.00 8.24 1.99
C ILE A 81 -9.52 8.21 2.21
N GLU A 82 -10.21 7.51 1.32
CA GLU A 82 -11.62 7.18 1.45
C GLU A 82 -11.73 5.71 1.83
N ILE A 83 -12.26 5.41 3.02
CA ILE A 83 -12.50 4.03 3.44
C ILE A 83 -13.73 3.50 2.72
N LEU A 84 -13.60 2.30 2.13
CA LEU A 84 -14.69 1.64 1.44
C LEU A 84 -15.45 0.68 2.37
N PRO A 85 -16.76 0.45 2.14
CA PRO A 85 -17.56 -0.52 2.90
C PRO A 85 -17.02 -1.95 2.87
#